data_AF-A0A2T6F950-F1
#
_entry.id   AF-A0A2T6F950-F1
#
_cell.length_a   1.000
_cell.length_b   1.000
_cell.length_c   1.000
_cell.angle_alpha   90.00
_cell.angle_beta   90.00
_cell.angle_gamma   90.00
#
_symmetry.space_group_name_H-M   'P 1'
#
loop_
_entity.id
_entity.type
_entity.pdbx_description
1 polymer ?
#
loop_
_entity_poly.entity_id
_entity_poly.type
_entity_poly.pdbx_seq_one_letter_code
_entity_poly.pdbx_strand_id
1 'polypeptide(L)' 'MDFTVSITDARKLAGITAARNAYNAANAMVDGFIPLGTDQEYVQFVMDGASESYADQYKV' A
#
# COMPACT_ATOMS: atom_id res chain seq x y z
N MET A 1 2.24 -18.33 5.92
CA MET A 1 1.29 -18.02 7.01
C MET A 1 0.54 -16.82 6.52
N ASP A 2 -0.73 -16.98 6.20
CA ASP A 2 -1.47 -15.98 5.46
C ASP A 2 -2.36 -15.21 6.44
N PHE A 3 -2.13 -13.90 6.54
CA PHE A 3 -2.90 -13.02 7.39
C PHE A 3 -3.88 -12.22 6.53
N THR A 4 -5.16 -12.28 6.86
CA THR A 4 -6.22 -11.57 6.12
C THR A 4 -6.80 -10.44 6.96
N VAL A 5 -6.80 -9.23 6.42
CA VAL A 5 -7.47 -8.06 7.00
C VAL A 5 -8.69 -7.71 6.15
N SER A 6 -9.83 -7.53 6.80
CA SER A 6 -11.05 -7.02 6.16
C SER A 6 -11.34 -5.60 6.63
N ILE A 7 -11.45 -4.66 5.69
CA ILE A 7 -11.81 -3.27 5.95
C ILE A 7 -13.18 -3.02 5.32
N THR A 8 -14.20 -2.85 6.16
CA THR A 8 -15.60 -2.68 5.72
C THR A 8 -16.15 -1.29 5.96
N ASP A 9 -15.44 -0.43 6.71
CA ASP A 9 -15.83 0.98 6.90
C ASP A 9 -15.59 1.76 5.61
N ALA A 10 -16.67 2.25 5.00
CA ALA A 10 -16.64 2.97 3.73
C ALA A 10 -15.75 4.23 3.76
N ARG A 11 -15.62 4.91 4.90
CA ARG A 11 -14.74 6.09 5.01
C ARG A 11 -13.27 5.68 4.98
N LYS A 12 -12.93 4.54 5.57
CA LYS A 12 -11.58 3.98 5.50
C LYS A 12 -11.24 3.55 4.08
N LEU A 13 -12.17 2.88 3.39
CA LEU A 13 -12.00 2.52 1.98
C LEU A 13 -11.77 3.76 1.11
N ALA A 14 -12.59 4.82 1.26
CA ALA A 14 -12.39 6.07 0.53
C ALA A 14 -11.01 6.71 0.78
N GLY A 15 -10.53 6.67 2.02
CA GLY A 15 -9.18 7.13 2.37
C GLY A 15 -8.08 6.31 1.69
N ILE A 16 -8.22 4.99 1.65
CA ILE A 16 -7.27 4.08 0.97
C ILE A 16 -7.26 4.36 -0.54
N THR A 17 -8.43 4.47 -1.16
CA THR A 17 -8.54 4.83 -2.59
C THR A 17 -7.85 6.16 -2.89
N ALA A 18 -8.06 7.18 -2.05
CA ALA A 18 -7.44 8.48 -2.22
C ALA A 18 -5.90 8.41 -2.10
N ALA A 19 -5.39 7.66 -1.11
CA ALA A 19 -3.97 7.47 -0.90
C ALA A 19 -3.29 6.73 -2.07
N ARG A 20 -3.91 5.66 -2.59
CA ARG A 20 -3.46 4.96 -3.80
C ARG A 20 -3.39 5.91 -4.99
N ASN A 21 -4.44 6.69 -5.23
CA ASN A 21 -4.48 7.63 -6.35
C ASN A 21 -3.40 8.71 -6.22
N ALA A 22 -3.16 9.23 -5.01
CA ALA A 22 -2.09 10.18 -4.75
C ALA A 22 -0.70 9.58 -4.97
N TYR A 23 -0.46 8.34 -4.52
CA TYR A 23 0.79 7.63 -4.75
C TYR A 23 1.06 7.42 -6.25
N ASN A 24 0.05 6.95 -7.00
CA ASN A 24 0.17 6.79 -8.46
C ASN A 24 0.45 8.13 -9.15
N ALA A 25 -0.23 9.20 -8.75
CA ALA A 25 -0.01 10.54 -9.31
C ALA A 25 1.40 11.07 -9.02
N ALA A 26 1.90 10.87 -7.80
CA ALA A 26 3.23 11.33 -7.40
C ALA A 26 4.36 10.62 -8.19
N ASN A 27 4.13 9.38 -8.63
CA ASN A 27 5.12 8.58 -9.35
C ASN A 27 4.86 8.49 -10.86
N ALA A 28 3.86 9.21 -11.38
CA ALA A 28 3.45 9.10 -12.79
C ALA A 28 4.55 9.47 -13.82
N MET A 29 5.57 10.22 -13.40
CA MET A 29 6.71 10.63 -14.23
C MET A 29 7.96 9.78 -14.00
N VAL A 30 7.92 8.82 -13.08
CA VAL A 30 9.05 7.91 -12.82
C VAL A 30 9.10 6.88 -13.94
N ASP A 31 10.23 6.80 -14.63
CA ASP A 31 10.41 5.85 -15.73
C ASP A 31 10.29 4.41 -15.22
N GLY A 32 9.51 3.59 -15.93
CA GLY A 32 9.20 2.21 -15.54
C GLY A 32 8.22 2.05 -14.37
N PHE A 33 7.60 3.14 -13.86
CA PHE A 33 6.58 3.02 -12.83
C PHE A 33 5.29 2.37 -13.35
N ILE A 34 4.79 1.38 -12.61
CA ILE A 34 3.51 0.72 -12.89
C ILE A 34 2.51 1.12 -11.79
N PRO A 35 1.42 1.81 -12.13
CA PRO A 35 0.40 2.20 -11.15
C PRO A 35 -0.26 1.00 -10.48
N LEU A 36 -0.55 1.13 -9.18
CA LEU A 36 -1.31 0.13 -8.43
C LEU A 36 -2.79 0.23 -8.79
N GLY A 37 -3.39 -0.87 -9.23
CA GLY A 37 -4.74 -0.89 -9.80
C GLY A 37 -5.86 -0.94 -8.76
N THR A 38 -5.61 -1.57 -7.62
CA THR A 38 -6.59 -1.84 -6.57
C THR A 38 -6.15 -1.34 -5.21
N ASP A 39 -7.12 -1.11 -4.33
CA ASP A 39 -6.84 -0.72 -2.94
C ASP A 39 -6.13 -1.84 -2.17
N GLN A 40 -6.40 -3.10 -2.54
CA GLN A 40 -5.71 -4.27 -1.97
C GLN A 40 -4.22 -4.26 -2.31
N GLU A 41 -3.85 -4.03 -3.57
CA GLU A 41 -2.44 -3.94 -3.99
C GLU A 41 -1.72 -2.81 -3.26
N TYR A 42 -2.38 -1.67 -3.07
CA TYR A 42 -1.81 -0.56 -2.30
C TYR A 42 -1.61 -0.90 -0.82
N VAL A 43 -2.59 -1.53 -0.18
CA VAL A 43 -2.47 -1.96 1.22
C VAL A 43 -1.34 -2.98 1.37
N GLN A 44 -1.23 -3.94 0.45
CA GLN A 44 -0.13 -4.92 0.49
C GLN A 44 1.23 -4.24 0.36
N PHE A 45 1.39 -3.33 -0.60
CA PHE A 45 2.61 -2.54 -0.78
C PHE A 45 3.03 -1.79 0.50
N VAL A 46 2.08 -1.13 1.17
CA VAL A 46 2.37 -0.41 2.43
C VAL A 46 2.76 -1.38 3.55
N MET A 47 2.10 -2.53 3.64
CA MET A 47 2.41 -3.54 4.66
C MET A 47 3.77 -4.20 4.43
N ASP A 48 4.13 -4.46 3.17
CA ASP A 48 5.46 -4.99 2.82
C ASP A 48 6.54 -4.01 3.25
N GLY A 49 6.41 -2.72 2.93
CA GLY A 49 7.37 -1.70 3.36
C GLY A 49 7.44 -1.51 4.88
N ALA A 50 6.31 -1.64 5.58
CA ALA A 50 6.30 -1.63 7.05
C ALA A 50 7.04 -2.85 7.61
N SER A 51 6.81 -4.04 7.03
CA SER A 51 7.46 -5.29 7.45
C SER A 51 8.97 -5.24 7.27
N GLU A 52 9.43 -4.67 6.16
CA GLU A 52 10.86 -4.47 5.86
C GLU A 52 11.48 -3.51 6.88
N SER A 53 10.80 -2.40 7.18
CA SER A 53 11.26 -1.45 8.21
C SER A 53 11.38 -2.10 9.60
N TYR A 54 10.43 -2.96 9.97
CA TYR A 54 10.51 -3.72 11.22
C TYR A 54 11.64 -4.75 11.21
N ALA A 55 11.86 -5.43 10.08
CA ALA A 55 12.98 -6.37 9.93
C ALA A 55 14.33 -5.66 10.11
N ASP A 56 14.52 -4.51 9.46
CA ASP A 56 15.73 -3.69 9.58
C ASP A 56 15.96 -3.17 11.00
N GLN A 57 14.90 -2.70 11.68
CA GLN A 57 14.99 -2.18 13.04
C GLN A 57 15.38 -3.26 14.06
N TYR A 58 14.86 -4.48 13.90
CA TYR A 58 15.05 -5.55 14.87
C TYR A 58 16.07 -6.62 14.41
N LYS A 59 16.67 -6.46 13.22
CA LYS A 59 17.64 -7.38 12.60
C LYS A 59 17.17 -8.84 12.57
N VAL A 60 15.90 -9.04 12.23
CA VAL A 60 15.29 -10.37 12.07
C VAL A 60 15.29 -10.82 10.62
#